data_AF-A0A4P5W3D4-F1
#
_entry.id   AF-A0A4P5W3D4-F1
#
_cell.length_a   1.000
_cell.length_b   1.000
_cell.length_c   1.000
_cell.angle_alpha   90.00
_cell.angle_beta   90.00
_cell.angle_gamma   90.00
#
_symmetry.space_group_name_H-M   'P 1'
#
loop_
_entity.id
_entity.type
_entity.pdbx_description
1 polymer ?
#
loop_
_entity_poly.entity_id
_entity_poly.type
_entity_poly.pdbx_seq_one_letter_code
_entity_poly.pdbx_strand_id
1 'polypeptide(L)'
;MALAGMGVSTYAGDRTIYLLIPAGIIVLSLAVLASERLSLAILRGLEMIPGVAKVGHKLEEMYRAMRVCVAPWPLFLCVFASVLAWGGECLGFQLVFRGFGLDVDLGLATFLYAFATVAGGATPGGLGVADTALAGGALQMVPGITEAQAVAAALLIRVATLWLGEVLGAIALLGVAGREQKAA
;
A
#
# COMPACT_ATOMS: atom_id res chain seq x y z
N MET A 1 -2.84 -0.84 5.17
CA MET A 1 -2.84 -0.77 6.65
C MET A 1 -4.19 -1.10 7.28
N ALA A 2 -5.33 -0.57 6.81
CA ALA A 2 -6.64 -0.95 7.33
C ALA A 2 -6.92 -2.47 7.22
N LEU A 3 -6.59 -3.08 6.07
CA LEU A 3 -6.69 -4.54 5.85
C LEU A 3 -5.72 -5.33 6.74
N ALA A 4 -4.50 -4.82 6.94
CA ALA A 4 -3.52 -5.41 7.88
C ALA A 4 -4.05 -5.38 9.32
N GLY A 5 -4.68 -4.27 9.74
CA GLY A 5 -5.31 -4.12 11.05
C GLY A 5 -6.49 -5.08 11.24
N MET A 6 -7.31 -5.29 10.21
CA MET A 6 -8.38 -6.29 10.25
C MET A 6 -7.83 -7.71 10.38
N GLY A 7 -6.80 -8.08 9.61
CA GLY A 7 -6.15 -9.41 9.72
C GLY A 7 -5.47 -9.67 11.07
N VAL A 8 -4.85 -8.64 11.68
CA VAL A 8 -4.27 -8.75 13.03
C VAL A 8 -5.35 -8.84 14.10
N SER A 9 -6.49 -8.12 13.95
CA SER A 9 -7.59 -8.18 14.91
C SER A 9 -8.23 -9.57 15.03
N THR A 10 -8.21 -10.36 13.96
CA THR A 10 -8.73 -11.73 13.94
C THR A 10 -7.76 -12.78 14.49
N TYR A 11 -6.44 -12.51 14.51
CA TYR A 11 -5.42 -13.50 14.92
C TYR A 11 -4.63 -13.14 16.20
N ALA A 12 -4.73 -11.91 16.72
CA ALA A 12 -3.98 -11.45 17.90
C ALA A 12 -4.85 -10.59 18.86
N GLY A 13 -5.96 -11.15 19.35
CA GLY A 13 -6.97 -10.46 20.16
C GLY A 13 -6.47 -9.74 21.43
N ASP A 14 -5.32 -10.15 22.00
CA ASP A 14 -4.74 -9.53 23.20
C ASP A 14 -3.87 -8.29 22.93
N ARG A 15 -3.64 -7.89 21.66
CA ARG A 15 -2.74 -6.78 21.28
C ARG A 15 -3.41 -5.64 20.53
N THR A 16 -4.73 -5.50 20.62
CA THR A 16 -5.51 -4.44 19.98
C THR A 16 -5.00 -3.02 20.30
N ILE A 17 -4.39 -2.81 21.47
CA ILE A 17 -3.79 -1.51 21.85
C ILE A 17 -2.64 -1.08 20.93
N TYR A 18 -1.88 -2.02 20.37
CA TYR A 18 -0.79 -1.72 19.43
C TYR A 18 -1.30 -1.27 18.05
N LEU A 19 -2.56 -1.54 17.71
CA LEU A 19 -3.20 -1.07 16.48
C LEU A 19 -3.79 0.34 16.63
N LEU A 20 -4.20 0.72 17.84
CA LEU A 20 -4.79 2.04 18.11
C LEU A 20 -3.79 3.19 17.99
N ILE A 21 -2.53 2.97 18.39
CA ILE A 21 -1.47 3.98 18.33
C ILE A 21 -1.21 4.45 16.88
N PRO A 22 -0.89 3.57 15.91
CA PRO A 22 -0.67 4.00 14.53
C PRO A 22 -1.95 4.54 13.88
N ALA A 23 -3.13 3.97 14.18
CA ALA A 23 -4.40 4.52 13.68
C ALA A 23 -4.63 5.95 14.17
N GLY A 24 -4.37 6.23 15.45
CA GLY A 24 -4.44 7.56 16.04
C GLY A 24 -3.46 8.54 15.39
N ILE A 25 -2.21 8.12 15.16
CA ILE A 25 -1.20 8.94 14.48
C ILE A 25 -1.63 9.27 13.05
N ILE A 26 -2.20 8.31 12.31
CA ILE A 26 -2.70 8.54 10.94
C ILE A 26 -3.84 9.55 10.96
N VAL A 27 -4.84 9.36 11.83
CA VAL A 27 -5.99 10.28 11.94
C VAL A 27 -5.55 11.67 12.36
N LEU A 28 -4.66 11.79 13.35
CA LEU A 28 -4.11 13.07 13.81
C LEU A 28 -3.35 13.76 12.68
N SER A 29 -2.47 13.03 11.97
CA SER A 29 -1.72 13.56 10.83
C SER A 29 -2.64 14.05 9.72
N LEU A 30 -3.67 13.28 9.37
CA LEU A 30 -4.67 13.68 8.38
C LEU A 30 -5.47 14.90 8.84
N ALA A 31 -5.84 14.99 10.12
CA ALA A 31 -6.55 16.14 10.67
C ALA A 31 -5.68 17.41 10.66
N VAL A 32 -4.38 17.29 10.98
CA VAL A 32 -3.41 18.38 10.87
C VAL A 32 -3.26 18.84 9.43
N LEU A 33 -3.11 17.90 8.49
CA LEU A 33 -2.99 18.18 7.06
C LEU A 33 -4.26 18.81 6.46
N ALA A 34 -5.44 18.39 6.93
CA ALA A 34 -6.72 18.97 6.54
C ALA A 34 -6.90 20.42 7.04
N SER A 35 -6.24 20.78 8.15
CA SER A 35 -6.27 22.14 8.71
C SER A 35 -5.29 23.06 8.00
N GLU A 36 -5.84 23.95 7.17
CA GLU A 36 -5.09 25.00 6.45
C GLU A 36 -4.28 25.89 7.40
N ARG A 37 -4.87 26.27 8.54
CA ARG A 37 -4.22 27.17 9.50
C ARG A 37 -3.00 26.53 10.14
N LEU A 38 -3.10 25.26 10.55
CA LEU A 38 -1.99 24.57 11.21
C LEU A 38 -0.87 24.26 10.22
N SER A 39 -1.24 23.77 9.04
CA SER A 39 -0.27 23.40 8.02
C SER A 39 0.47 24.63 7.46
N LEU A 40 -0.22 25.74 7.20
CA LEU A 40 0.44 26.98 6.78
C LEU A 40 1.27 27.61 7.90
N ALA A 41 0.86 27.50 9.17
CA ALA A 41 1.67 27.96 10.30
C ALA A 41 2.97 27.14 10.44
N ILE A 42 2.89 25.82 10.25
CA ILE A 42 4.06 24.93 10.23
C ILE A 42 4.97 25.28 9.05
N LEU A 43 4.42 25.48 7.84
CA LEU A 43 5.20 25.90 6.67
C LEU A 43 5.92 27.23 6.90
N ARG A 44 5.24 28.24 7.45
CA ARG A 44 5.85 29.54 7.77
C ARG A 44 6.94 29.42 8.83
N GLY A 45 6.78 28.53 9.81
CA GLY A 45 7.83 28.22 10.78
C GLY A 45 9.04 27.54 10.14
N LEU A 46 8.80 26.65 9.17
CA LEU A 46 9.84 25.99 8.38
C LEU A 46 10.58 26.96 7.44
N GLU A 47 9.91 27.97 6.90
CA GLU A 47 10.52 29.04 6.10
C GLU A 47 11.53 29.90 6.88
N MET A 48 11.53 29.86 8.22
CA MET A 48 12.55 30.53 9.03
C MET A 48 13.93 29.83 8.94
N ILE A 49 14.00 28.63 8.37
CA ILE A 49 15.25 27.88 8.21
C ILE A 49 15.95 28.34 6.91
N PRO A 50 17.25 28.73 6.95
CA PRO A 50 17.94 29.41 5.83
C PRO A 50 18.18 28.57 4.55
N GLY A 51 17.61 27.37 4.43
CA GLY A 51 17.56 26.57 3.18
C GLY A 51 16.16 26.34 2.63
N VAL A 52 15.14 26.36 3.49
CA VAL A 52 13.73 26.07 3.15
C VAL A 52 13.03 27.31 2.60
N ALA A 53 13.44 28.51 3.05
CA ALA A 53 12.92 29.79 2.55
C ALA A 53 12.99 29.92 1.01
N LYS A 54 14.00 29.32 0.37
CA LYS A 54 14.15 29.34 -1.11
C LYS A 54 13.11 28.50 -1.84
N VAL A 55 12.48 27.55 -1.16
CA VAL A 55 11.52 26.58 -1.73
C VAL A 55 10.12 26.79 -1.14
N GLY A 56 9.94 27.75 -0.22
CA GLY A 56 8.68 28.02 0.48
C GLY A 56 7.47 28.12 -0.44
N HIS A 57 7.59 28.87 -1.54
CA HIS A 57 6.52 28.99 -2.54
C HIS A 57 6.14 27.66 -3.21
N LYS A 58 7.12 26.82 -3.56
CA LYS A 58 6.87 25.47 -4.11
C LYS A 58 6.25 24.53 -3.07
N LEU A 59 6.65 24.66 -1.81
CA LEU A 59 6.07 23.88 -0.72
C LEU A 59 4.62 24.27 -0.46
N GLU A 60 4.28 25.56 -0.56
CA GLU A 60 2.90 26.03 -0.45
C GLU A 60 2.05 25.52 -1.62
N GLU A 61 2.55 25.59 -2.85
CA GLU A 61 1.85 25.07 -4.03
C GLU A 61 1.63 23.55 -3.94
N MET A 62 2.66 22.80 -3.54
CA MET A 62 2.57 21.37 -3.25
C MET A 62 1.55 21.07 -2.15
N TYR A 63 1.52 21.84 -1.07
CA TYR A 63 0.54 21.68 0.01
C TYR A 63 -0.89 21.93 -0.47
N ARG A 64 -1.12 22.99 -1.24
CA ARG A 64 -2.44 23.30 -1.83
C ARG A 64 -2.92 22.17 -2.74
N ALA A 65 -2.05 21.63 -3.59
CA ALA A 65 -2.36 20.47 -4.42
C ALA A 65 -2.65 19.21 -3.59
N MET A 66 -1.82 18.92 -2.58
CA MET A 66 -1.99 17.78 -1.68
C MET A 66 -3.32 17.87 -0.91
N ARG A 67 -3.76 19.07 -0.53
CA ARG A 67 -5.02 19.29 0.18
C ARG A 67 -6.25 18.94 -0.67
N VAL A 68 -6.18 19.09 -1.99
CA VAL A 68 -7.23 18.60 -2.90
C VAL A 68 -7.36 17.08 -2.78
N CYS A 69 -6.25 16.36 -2.67
CA CYS A 69 -6.24 14.91 -2.48
C CYS A 69 -6.68 14.47 -1.07
N VAL A 70 -6.40 15.28 -0.04
CA VAL A 70 -6.77 15.01 1.36
C VAL A 70 -8.19 15.49 1.70
N ALA A 71 -8.89 16.13 0.75
CA ALA A 71 -10.29 16.49 0.93
C ALA A 71 -11.15 15.23 1.20
N PRO A 72 -12.21 15.31 2.02
CA PRO A 72 -12.90 14.12 2.53
C PRO A 72 -13.42 13.20 1.43
N TRP A 73 -13.90 13.78 0.32
CA TRP A 73 -14.46 13.02 -0.78
C TRP A 73 -13.39 12.33 -1.66
N PRO A 74 -12.38 13.04 -2.19
CA PRO A 74 -11.23 12.41 -2.85
C PRO A 74 -10.52 11.38 -1.97
N LEU A 75 -10.31 11.68 -0.69
CA LEU A 75 -9.67 10.77 0.25
C LEU A 75 -10.48 9.48 0.42
N PHE A 76 -11.80 9.59 0.58
CA PHE A 76 -12.68 8.42 0.66
C PHE A 76 -12.60 7.56 -0.61
N LEU A 77 -12.65 8.17 -1.79
CA LEU A 77 -12.53 7.45 -3.06
C LEU A 77 -11.18 6.76 -3.20
N CYS A 78 -10.08 7.43 -2.86
CA CYS A 78 -8.73 6.87 -2.89
C CYS A 78 -8.59 5.69 -1.92
N VAL A 79 -9.09 5.84 -0.69
CA VAL A 79 -9.07 4.77 0.33
C VAL A 79 -9.92 3.58 -0.13
N PHE A 80 -11.11 3.84 -0.66
CA PHE A 80 -12.00 2.79 -1.15
C PHE A 80 -11.39 2.03 -2.34
N ALA A 81 -10.87 2.76 -3.33
CA ALA A 81 -10.15 2.16 -4.46
C ALA A 81 -8.93 1.35 -3.99
N SER A 82 -8.18 1.85 -3.00
CA SER A 82 -7.07 1.12 -2.40
C SER A 82 -7.55 -0.15 -1.70
N VAL A 83 -8.63 -0.12 -0.93
CA VAL A 83 -9.17 -1.33 -0.28
C VAL A 83 -9.59 -2.37 -1.31
N LEU A 84 -10.24 -1.96 -2.40
CA LEU A 84 -10.64 -2.87 -3.47
C LEU A 84 -9.43 -3.47 -4.20
N ALA A 85 -8.44 -2.65 -4.54
CA ALA A 85 -7.23 -3.13 -5.21
C ALA A 85 -6.51 -4.19 -4.36
N TRP A 86 -6.21 -3.86 -3.10
CA TRP A 86 -5.50 -4.74 -2.17
C TRP A 86 -6.33 -5.97 -1.78
N GLY A 87 -7.65 -5.82 -1.67
CA GLY A 87 -8.57 -6.94 -1.47
C GLY A 87 -8.53 -7.93 -2.65
N GLY A 88 -8.46 -7.42 -3.87
CA GLY A 88 -8.27 -8.22 -5.08
C GLY A 88 -6.98 -9.03 -5.06
N GLU A 89 -5.88 -8.45 -4.58
CA GLU A 89 -4.59 -9.16 -4.44
C GLU A 89 -4.67 -10.27 -3.39
N CYS A 90 -5.32 -10.03 -2.25
CA CYS A 90 -5.54 -11.05 -1.21
C CYS A 90 -6.38 -12.21 -1.74
N LEU A 91 -7.47 -11.91 -2.46
CA LEU A 91 -8.31 -12.92 -3.12
C LEU A 91 -7.52 -13.70 -4.17
N GLY A 92 -6.72 -13.02 -4.99
CA GLY A 92 -5.82 -13.66 -5.95
C GLY A 92 -4.86 -14.63 -5.27
N PHE A 93 -4.28 -14.24 -4.14
CA PHE A 93 -3.36 -15.10 -3.39
C PHE A 93 -4.06 -16.34 -2.81
N GLN A 94 -5.28 -16.17 -2.28
CA GLN A 94 -6.12 -17.29 -1.85
C GLN A 94 -6.44 -18.25 -3.00
N LEU A 95 -6.78 -17.72 -4.18
CA LEU A 95 -7.07 -18.52 -5.36
C LEU A 95 -5.86 -19.34 -5.83
N VAL A 96 -4.65 -18.79 -5.71
CA VAL A 96 -3.41 -19.53 -6.02
C VAL A 96 -3.25 -20.73 -5.09
N PHE A 97 -3.47 -20.58 -3.78
CA PHE A 97 -3.42 -21.70 -2.84
C PHE A 97 -4.50 -22.76 -3.14
N ARG A 98 -5.73 -22.33 -3.45
CA ARG A 98 -6.80 -23.24 -3.87
C ARG A 98 -6.47 -23.99 -5.16
N GLY A 99 -5.77 -23.33 -6.09
CA GLY A 99 -5.26 -23.97 -7.31
C GLY A 99 -4.24 -25.08 -7.03
N PHE A 100 -3.54 -25.02 -5.89
CA PHE A 100 -2.66 -26.08 -5.41
C PHE A 100 -3.37 -27.17 -4.59
N GLY A 101 -4.70 -27.07 -4.44
CA GLY A 101 -5.50 -28.00 -3.63
C GLY A 101 -5.44 -27.73 -2.13
N LEU A 102 -4.95 -26.56 -1.71
CA LEU A 102 -4.88 -26.14 -0.32
C LEU A 102 -6.07 -25.26 0.03
N ASP A 103 -6.81 -25.61 1.09
CA ASP A 103 -7.91 -24.78 1.57
C ASP A 103 -7.39 -23.75 2.57
N VAL A 104 -7.19 -22.52 2.07
CA VAL A 104 -6.69 -21.38 2.83
C VAL A 104 -7.82 -20.37 3.00
N ASP A 105 -8.06 -19.94 4.24
CA ASP A 105 -9.01 -18.87 4.53
C ASP A 105 -8.51 -17.50 4.02
N LEU A 106 -9.43 -16.64 3.64
CA LEU A 106 -9.11 -15.30 3.12
C LEU A 106 -8.38 -14.46 4.18
N GLY A 107 -8.71 -14.62 5.46
CA GLY A 107 -8.04 -13.92 6.55
C GLY A 107 -6.54 -14.25 6.63
N LEU A 108 -6.18 -15.52 6.44
CA LEU A 108 -4.78 -15.94 6.43
C LEU A 108 -4.03 -15.39 5.20
N ALA A 109 -4.66 -15.46 4.02
CA ALA A 109 -4.08 -14.87 2.80
C ALA A 109 -3.87 -13.35 2.94
N THR A 110 -4.85 -12.63 3.49
CA THR A 110 -4.75 -11.20 3.79
C THR A 110 -3.65 -10.89 4.80
N PHE A 111 -3.52 -11.71 5.86
CA PHE A 111 -2.47 -11.54 6.86
C PHE A 111 -1.07 -11.69 6.23
N LEU A 112 -0.85 -12.78 5.49
CA LEU A 112 0.42 -13.06 4.82
C LEU A 112 0.79 -11.96 3.82
N TYR A 113 -0.18 -11.53 3.02
CA TYR A 113 0.02 -10.47 2.04
C TYR A 113 0.36 -9.13 2.71
N ALA A 114 -0.43 -8.73 3.71
CA ALA A 114 -0.20 -7.50 4.45
C ALA A 114 1.15 -7.49 5.19
N PHE A 115 1.54 -8.61 5.79
CA PHE A 115 2.83 -8.77 6.45
C PHE A 115 3.97 -8.62 5.44
N ALA A 116 3.88 -9.30 4.29
CA ALA A 116 4.90 -9.22 3.26
C ALA A 116 5.06 -7.82 2.67
N THR A 117 3.98 -7.07 2.52
CA THR A 117 4.05 -5.66 2.13
C THR A 117 4.80 -4.81 3.16
N VAL A 118 4.48 -4.97 4.45
CA VAL A 118 5.14 -4.19 5.51
C VAL A 118 6.62 -4.54 5.58
N ALA A 119 6.96 -5.82 5.51
CA ALA A 119 8.35 -6.29 5.45
C ALA A 119 9.08 -5.79 4.19
N GLY A 120 8.41 -5.87 3.03
CA GLY A 120 8.96 -5.48 1.73
C GLY A 120 9.15 -3.98 1.53
N GLY A 121 8.38 -3.15 2.23
CA GLY A 121 8.42 -1.69 2.10
C GLY A 121 9.77 -1.05 2.43
N ALA A 122 10.66 -1.76 3.13
CA ALA A 122 12.02 -1.32 3.42
C ALA A 122 12.98 -1.42 2.22
N THR A 123 12.57 -2.08 1.12
CA THR A 123 13.43 -2.34 -0.04
C THR A 123 12.86 -1.74 -1.34
N PRO A 124 13.69 -1.16 -2.23
CA PRO A 124 13.23 -0.64 -3.51
C PRO A 124 12.56 -1.75 -4.35
N GLY A 125 11.28 -1.58 -4.67
CA GLY A 125 10.48 -2.58 -5.41
C GLY A 125 10.07 -3.82 -4.60
N GLY A 126 10.44 -3.90 -3.32
CA GLY A 126 10.10 -5.03 -2.45
C GLY A 126 10.73 -6.36 -2.85
N LEU A 127 11.65 -6.37 -3.83
CA LEU A 127 12.20 -7.60 -4.42
C LEU A 127 13.09 -8.33 -3.41
N GLY A 128 12.88 -9.63 -3.23
CA GLY A 128 13.59 -10.47 -2.27
C GLY A 128 12.94 -10.47 -0.88
N VAL A 129 12.75 -9.32 -0.23
CA VAL A 129 12.19 -9.28 1.13
C VAL A 129 10.69 -9.60 1.17
N ALA A 130 9.89 -9.08 0.24
CA ALA A 130 8.47 -9.48 0.19
C ALA A 130 8.30 -10.92 -0.33
N ASP A 131 9.17 -11.41 -1.22
CA ASP A 131 9.09 -12.79 -1.72
C ASP A 131 9.41 -13.80 -0.64
N THR A 132 10.46 -13.55 0.14
CA THR A 132 10.81 -14.37 1.30
C THR A 132 9.76 -14.29 2.40
N ALA A 133 9.15 -13.12 2.63
CA ALA A 133 8.06 -12.99 3.59
C ALA A 133 6.79 -13.74 3.15
N LEU A 134 6.42 -13.69 1.86
CA LEU A 134 5.29 -14.44 1.31
C LEU A 134 5.54 -15.95 1.37
N ALA A 135 6.66 -16.41 0.82
CA ALA A 135 6.98 -17.84 0.75
C ALA A 135 7.25 -18.42 2.14
N GLY A 136 8.04 -17.72 2.96
CA GLY A 136 8.36 -18.14 4.33
C GLY A 136 7.13 -18.12 5.25
N GLY A 137 6.30 -17.08 5.15
CA GLY A 137 5.04 -17.02 5.90
C GLY A 137 4.06 -18.10 5.48
N ALA A 138 3.93 -18.37 4.17
CA ALA A 138 3.10 -19.47 3.68
C ALA A 138 3.60 -20.83 4.17
N LEU A 139 4.91 -21.09 4.11
CA LEU A 139 5.51 -22.34 4.58
C LEU A 139 5.27 -22.60 6.08
N GLN A 140 5.23 -21.54 6.89
CA GLN A 140 5.01 -21.66 8.33
C GLN A 140 3.53 -21.78 8.71
N MET A 141 2.63 -21.13 7.96
CA MET A 141 1.25 -20.93 8.39
C MET A 141 0.21 -21.70 7.55
N VAL A 142 0.56 -22.19 6.36
CA VAL A 142 -0.34 -22.97 5.50
C VAL A 142 -0.09 -24.46 5.69
N PRO A 143 -1.05 -25.21 6.27
CA PRO A 143 -0.88 -26.65 6.46
C PRO A 143 -0.77 -27.39 5.13
N GLY A 144 0.22 -28.28 5.02
CA GLY A 144 0.38 -29.17 3.85
C GLY A 144 1.00 -28.51 2.62
N ILE A 145 1.44 -27.25 2.70
CA ILE A 145 2.17 -26.61 1.61
C ILE A 145 3.60 -27.15 1.51
N THR A 146 4.05 -27.41 0.29
CA THR A 146 5.47 -27.70 0.01
C THR A 146 6.26 -26.41 -0.22
N GLU A 147 7.57 -26.45 -0.02
CA GLU A 147 8.45 -25.31 -0.31
C GLU A 147 8.30 -24.83 -1.76
N ALA A 148 8.22 -25.77 -2.71
CA ALA A 148 8.00 -25.46 -4.12
C ALA A 148 6.67 -24.73 -4.36
N GLN A 149 5.58 -25.15 -3.71
CA GLN A 149 4.28 -24.48 -3.80
C GLN A 149 4.29 -23.10 -3.13
N ALA A 150 4.98 -22.93 -2.02
CA ALA A 150 5.08 -21.64 -1.32
C ALA A 150 5.83 -20.60 -2.18
N VAL A 151 6.95 -21.00 -2.78
CA VAL A 151 7.72 -20.14 -3.70
C VAL A 151 6.90 -19.87 -4.97
N ALA A 152 6.25 -20.89 -5.54
CA ALA A 152 5.39 -20.72 -6.71
C ALA A 152 4.22 -19.77 -6.41
N ALA A 153 3.61 -19.87 -5.22
CA ALA A 153 2.53 -18.98 -4.81
C ALA A 153 2.98 -17.52 -4.76
N ALA A 154 4.14 -17.27 -4.13
CA ALA A 154 4.75 -15.94 -4.04
C ALA A 154 5.07 -15.36 -5.43
N LEU A 155 5.63 -16.16 -6.34
CA LEU A 155 5.94 -15.71 -7.69
C LEU A 155 4.69 -15.45 -8.54
N LEU A 156 3.70 -16.35 -8.47
CA LEU A 156 2.45 -16.21 -9.22
C LEU A 156 1.69 -14.94 -8.83
N ILE A 157 1.57 -14.66 -7.53
CA ILE A 157 0.89 -13.45 -7.08
C ILE A 157 1.64 -12.20 -7.54
N ARG A 158 2.98 -12.20 -7.50
CA ARG A 158 3.80 -11.08 -7.97
C ARG A 158 3.63 -10.81 -9.46
N VAL A 159 3.62 -11.85 -10.29
CA VAL A 159 3.35 -11.74 -11.73
C VAL A 159 1.94 -11.19 -11.97
N ALA A 160 0.96 -11.66 -11.23
CA ALA A 160 -0.42 -11.22 -11.37
C ALA A 160 -0.64 -9.76 -10.95
N THR A 161 0.11 -9.24 -9.98
CA THR A 161 -0.12 -7.89 -9.42
C THR A 161 0.86 -6.84 -9.95
N LEU A 162 2.16 -7.04 -9.79
CA LEU A 162 3.17 -6.04 -10.16
C LEU A 162 3.41 -6.01 -11.67
N TRP A 163 3.63 -7.17 -12.28
CA TRP A 163 4.01 -7.23 -13.69
C TRP A 163 2.83 -6.91 -14.62
N LEU A 164 1.61 -7.28 -14.23
CA LEU A 164 0.40 -6.83 -14.93
C LEU A 164 0.23 -5.30 -14.82
N GLY A 165 0.44 -4.73 -13.64
CA GLY A 165 0.37 -3.29 -13.40
C GLY A 165 1.39 -2.50 -14.22
N GLU A 166 2.65 -2.95 -14.25
CA GLU A 166 3.72 -2.36 -15.05
C GLU A 166 3.41 -2.40 -16.55
N VAL A 167 2.91 -3.53 -17.07
CA VAL A 167 2.53 -3.65 -18.48
C VAL A 167 1.38 -2.72 -18.84
N LEU A 168 0.33 -2.66 -18.01
CA LEU A 168 -0.79 -1.74 -18.22
C LEU A 168 -0.36 -0.27 -18.15
N GLY A 169 0.50 0.07 -17.19
CA GLY A 169 1.10 1.39 -17.06
C GLY A 169 1.94 1.78 -18.27
N ALA A 170 2.78 0.86 -18.76
CA ALA A 170 3.58 1.06 -19.97
C ALA A 170 2.71 1.27 -21.21
N ILE A 171 1.66 0.46 -21.39
CA ILE A 171 0.70 0.61 -22.51
C ILE A 171 -0.01 1.97 -22.44
N ALA A 172 -0.47 2.38 -21.26
CA ALA A 172 -1.13 3.66 -21.08
C ALA A 172 -0.19 4.84 -21.39
N LEU A 173 1.05 4.79 -20.90
CA LEU A 173 2.06 5.82 -21.14
C LEU A 173 2.41 5.94 -22.63
N LEU A 174 2.62 4.81 -23.32
CA LEU A 174 2.87 4.79 -24.76
C LEU A 174 1.68 5.34 -25.56
N GLY A 175 0.46 5.05 -25.11
CA GLY A 175 -0.77 5.58 -25.70
C GLY A 175 -0.93 7.10 -25.54
N VAL A 176 -0.54 7.65 -24.38
CA VAL A 176 -0.58 9.10 -24.12
C VAL A 176 0.55 9.82 -24.85
N ALA A 177 1.78 9.29 -24.80
CA ALA A 177 2.92 9.84 -25.52
C ALA A 177 2.66 9.90 -27.04
N GLY A 178 2.04 8.86 -27.60
CA GLY A 178 1.64 8.85 -29.00
C GLY A 178 0.50 9.81 -29.38
N ARG A 179 -0.25 10.33 -28.39
CA ARG A 179 -1.30 11.35 -28.61
C ARG A 179 -0.74 12.76 -28.58
N GLU A 180 0.18 13.06 -27.66
CA GLU A 180 0.84 14.37 -27.60
C GLU A 180 1.69 14.63 -28.85
N GLN A 181 2.35 13.59 -29.37
CA GLN A 181 3.14 13.67 -30.60
C GLN A 181 2.33 13.86 -31.89
N LYS A 182 1.01 13.63 -31.85
CA LYS A 182 0.08 13.89 -32.96
C LYS A 182 -0.61 15.25 -32.85
N ALA A 183 -0.52 15.91 -31.69
CA ALA A 183 -1.12 17.21 -31.42
C ALA A 183 -0.11 18.37 -31.56
N ALA A 184 1.19 18.07 -31.63
CA ALA A 184 2.28 18.98 -31.98
C ALA A 184 2.59 18.89 -33.48
#